data_AF-A0A8T0IBX1-F1
#
_entry.id   AF-A0A8T0IBX1-F1
#
_cell.length_a   1.000
_cell.length_b   1.000
_cell.length_c   1.000
_cell.angle_alpha   90.00
_cell.angle_beta   90.00
_cell.angle_gamma   90.00
#
_symmetry.space_group_name_H-M   'P 1'
#
loop_
_entity.id
_entity.type
_entity.pdbx_description
1 polymer ?
#
loop_
_entity_poly.entity_id
_entity_poly.type
_entity_poly.pdbx_seq_one_letter_code
_entity_poly.pdbx_strand_id
1 'polypeptide(L)'
;MAAPPQEPVNLEEKCKEQEDEIKKLRECLAIIGSGQGDMREAKILELFKKNRVLNLQLERERLRNSNTKKAMAVMQQELLNAQQPKQDDSSIRQGLEYWVDKFHRANKKLEITQASESILEKQIQRLHYVLQREVGEHIPIAKVIEEGTGWVGRSELISKLKGKVEELRAQVKALQPAPIEGYNTIQNDERRTVEILHRNELERMDGERRLQYDKLIHDFLTLRASWGMQKKRLDGVIARRNILEKEIRGAKAKMQILLTKSINDDLLIQALTIELAAARQANGPPYPKPGGPLQLDHHARCHKLAASFHELKSQCHEQEMTLKCQGEIIQTFQDTVEDPSCGDWCTSALYQESHQSETKFAPEEDRDPNDDGTKDPPYFLEALLEQFD
;
A
#
# COMPACT_ATOMS: atom_id res chain seq x y z
N MET A 1 -69.94 -18.06 -56.35
CA MET A 1 -68.93 -19.05 -55.91
C MET A 1 -68.51 -18.65 -54.51
N ALA A 2 -69.03 -19.34 -53.50
CA ALA A 2 -68.66 -19.12 -52.10
C ALA A 2 -67.42 -19.98 -51.79
N ALA A 3 -66.34 -19.34 -51.33
CA ALA A 3 -65.12 -20.04 -50.92
C ALA A 3 -65.33 -20.71 -49.55
N PRO A 4 -64.78 -21.91 -49.32
CA PRO A 4 -65.01 -22.69 -48.11
C PRO A 4 -64.17 -22.19 -46.92
N PRO A 5 -64.58 -22.47 -45.67
CA PRO A 5 -63.97 -21.94 -44.45
C PRO A 5 -62.62 -22.62 -44.15
N GLN A 6 -61.53 -21.85 -44.16
CA GLN A 6 -60.17 -22.28 -43.78
C GLN A 6 -59.89 -22.20 -42.26
N GLU A 7 -60.91 -21.92 -41.44
CA GLU A 7 -60.76 -21.70 -40.00
C GLU A 7 -60.46 -22.94 -39.12
N PRO A 8 -60.85 -24.20 -39.42
CA PRO A 8 -60.66 -25.29 -38.45
C PRO A 8 -59.21 -25.79 -38.34
N VAL A 9 -58.42 -25.67 -39.41
CA VAL A 9 -57.03 -26.20 -39.44
C VAL A 9 -56.07 -25.38 -38.58
N ASN A 10 -56.27 -24.06 -38.51
CA ASN A 10 -55.45 -23.15 -37.69
C ASN A 10 -55.69 -23.38 -36.18
N LEU A 11 -56.89 -23.84 -35.80
CA LEU A 11 -57.24 -24.14 -34.42
C LEU A 11 -56.64 -25.47 -33.96
N GLU A 12 -56.61 -26.50 -34.82
CA GLU A 12 -55.98 -27.78 -34.50
C GLU A 12 -54.46 -27.66 -34.30
N GLU A 13 -53.80 -26.83 -35.10
CA GLU A 13 -52.36 -26.55 -34.97
C GLU A 13 -52.05 -25.83 -33.66
N LYS A 14 -52.85 -24.81 -33.30
CA LYS A 14 -52.74 -24.14 -31.99
C LYS A 14 -53.03 -25.06 -30.81
N CYS A 15 -54.00 -25.97 -30.92
CA CYS A 15 -54.27 -26.96 -29.88
C CYS A 15 -53.07 -27.90 -29.68
N LYS A 16 -52.41 -28.35 -30.77
CA LYS A 16 -51.20 -29.17 -30.68
C LYS A 16 -50.02 -28.42 -30.07
N GLU A 17 -49.81 -27.16 -30.44
CA GLU A 17 -48.78 -26.31 -29.85
C GLU A 17 -49.00 -26.12 -28.34
N GLN A 18 -50.26 -25.92 -27.92
CA GLN A 18 -50.64 -25.81 -26.51
C GLN A 18 -50.45 -27.14 -25.77
N GLU A 19 -50.77 -28.27 -26.38
CA GLU A 19 -50.53 -29.60 -25.79
C GLU A 19 -49.04 -29.89 -25.58
N ASP A 20 -48.20 -29.52 -26.55
CA ASP A 20 -46.75 -29.63 -26.44
C ASP A 20 -46.16 -28.69 -25.37
N GLU A 21 -46.72 -27.48 -25.24
CA GLU A 21 -46.37 -26.55 -24.18
C GLU A 21 -46.77 -27.08 -22.79
N ILE A 22 -47.99 -27.61 -22.65
CA ILE A 22 -48.46 -28.24 -21.41
C ILE A 22 -47.56 -29.44 -21.05
N LYS A 23 -47.12 -30.23 -22.03
CA LYS A 23 -46.21 -31.36 -21.81
C LYS A 23 -44.84 -30.90 -21.28
N LYS A 24 -44.26 -29.85 -21.88
CA LYS A 24 -43.01 -29.24 -21.40
C LYS A 24 -43.14 -28.68 -19.97
N LEU A 25 -44.24 -28.00 -19.68
CA LEU A 25 -44.50 -27.45 -18.34
C LEU A 25 -44.65 -28.54 -17.28
N ARG A 26 -45.28 -29.67 -17.62
CA ARG A 26 -45.37 -30.85 -16.73
C ARG A 26 -44.00 -31.47 -16.46
N GLU A 27 -43.12 -31.51 -17.46
CA GLU A 27 -41.75 -32.02 -17.31
C GLU A 27 -40.91 -31.09 -16.42
N CYS A 28 -41.03 -29.78 -16.57
CA CYS A 28 -40.43 -28.79 -15.67
C CYS A 28 -40.94 -28.93 -14.23
N LEU A 29 -42.25 -29.14 -14.04
CA LEU A 29 -42.85 -29.35 -12.72
C LEU A 29 -42.41 -30.67 -12.08
N ALA A 30 -42.20 -31.74 -12.87
CA ALA A 30 -41.68 -33.00 -12.36
C ALA A 30 -40.25 -32.87 -11.81
N ILE A 31 -39.41 -32.06 -12.47
CA ILE A 31 -38.05 -31.75 -11.99
C ILE A 31 -38.11 -30.99 -10.66
N ILE A 32 -39.01 -30.01 -10.54
CA ILE A 32 -39.21 -29.23 -9.32
C ILE A 32 -39.81 -30.09 -8.19
N GLY A 33 -40.78 -30.95 -8.49
CA GLY A 33 -41.47 -31.81 -7.51
C GLY A 33 -40.65 -33.00 -7.00
N SER A 34 -39.56 -33.36 -7.68
CA SER A 34 -38.71 -34.51 -7.32
C SER A 34 -37.69 -34.25 -6.19
N GLY A 35 -37.60 -33.01 -5.68
CA GLY A 35 -36.58 -32.63 -4.67
C GLY A 35 -35.13 -32.63 -5.19
N GLN A 36 -34.90 -33.04 -6.44
CA GLN A 36 -33.59 -32.94 -7.10
C GLN A 36 -33.23 -31.49 -7.46
N GLY A 37 -34.22 -30.60 -7.62
CA GLY A 37 -34.03 -29.16 -7.78
C GLY A 37 -33.22 -28.57 -6.62
N ASP A 38 -33.63 -28.85 -5.38
CA ASP A 38 -32.96 -28.35 -4.17
C ASP A 38 -31.53 -28.90 -4.02
N MET A 39 -31.31 -30.19 -4.35
CA MET A 39 -29.98 -30.79 -4.27
C MET A 39 -29.05 -30.29 -5.39
N ARG A 40 -29.59 -30.06 -6.59
CA ARG A 40 -28.86 -29.44 -7.72
C ARG A 40 -28.54 -27.99 -7.41
N GLU A 41 -29.48 -27.22 -6.86
CA GLU A 41 -29.29 -25.83 -6.47
C GLU A 41 -28.29 -25.70 -5.33
N ALA A 42 -28.36 -26.56 -4.30
CA ALA A 42 -27.37 -26.64 -3.25
C ALA A 42 -25.97 -26.94 -3.81
N LYS A 43 -25.87 -27.87 -4.77
CA LYS A 43 -24.59 -28.19 -5.42
C LYS A 43 -24.06 -27.06 -6.28
N ILE A 44 -24.94 -26.38 -7.03
CA ILE A 44 -24.60 -25.19 -7.81
C ILE A 44 -24.07 -24.09 -6.88
N LEU A 45 -24.73 -23.85 -5.75
CA LEU A 45 -24.35 -22.83 -4.78
C LEU A 45 -23.02 -23.18 -4.06
N GLU A 46 -22.80 -24.46 -3.75
CA GLU A 46 -21.52 -24.97 -3.26
C GLU A 46 -20.39 -24.76 -4.28
N LEU A 47 -20.63 -25.10 -5.55
CA LEU A 47 -19.70 -24.89 -6.65
C LEU A 47 -19.43 -23.40 -6.90
N PHE A 48 -20.44 -22.53 -6.80
CA PHE A 48 -20.25 -21.07 -6.87
C PHE A 48 -19.37 -20.55 -5.72
N LYS A 49 -19.59 -21.02 -4.49
CA LYS A 49 -18.75 -20.68 -3.33
C LYS A 49 -17.31 -21.15 -3.55
N LYS A 50 -17.10 -22.40 -3.99
CA LYS A 50 -15.78 -22.95 -4.32
C LYS A 50 -15.09 -22.17 -5.45
N ASN A 51 -15.82 -21.86 -6.53
CA ASN A 51 -15.31 -21.09 -7.66
C ASN A 51 -14.89 -19.68 -7.23
N ARG A 52 -15.67 -19.02 -6.36
CA ARG A 52 -15.32 -17.72 -5.79
C ARG A 52 -14.02 -17.79 -4.96
N VAL A 53 -13.88 -18.79 -4.10
CA VAL A 53 -12.67 -18.98 -3.28
C VAL A 53 -11.45 -19.24 -4.17
N LEU A 54 -11.58 -20.13 -5.16
CA LEU A 54 -10.51 -20.41 -6.12
C LEU A 54 -10.11 -19.18 -6.93
N ASN A 55 -11.07 -18.36 -7.39
CA ASN A 55 -10.78 -17.10 -8.07
C ASN A 55 -10.03 -16.11 -7.15
N LEU A 56 -10.41 -16.01 -5.87
CA LEU A 56 -9.68 -15.16 -4.92
C LEU A 56 -8.25 -15.65 -4.67
N GLN A 57 -8.04 -16.97 -4.59
CA GLN A 57 -6.70 -17.55 -4.47
C GLN A 57 -5.88 -17.31 -5.74
N LEU A 58 -6.47 -17.49 -6.92
CA LEU A 58 -5.82 -17.21 -8.20
C LEU A 58 -5.40 -15.75 -8.32
N GLU A 59 -6.25 -14.81 -7.93
CA GLU A 59 -5.91 -13.37 -7.95
C GLU A 59 -4.81 -13.03 -6.94
N ARG A 60 -4.80 -13.65 -5.76
CA ARG A 60 -3.68 -13.51 -4.80
C ARG A 60 -2.38 -14.03 -5.37
N GLU A 61 -2.39 -15.21 -5.99
CA GLU A 61 -1.19 -15.78 -6.62
C GLU A 61 -0.74 -14.99 -7.85
N ARG A 62 -1.68 -14.44 -8.65
CA ARG A 62 -1.36 -13.50 -9.74
C ARG A 62 -0.68 -12.24 -9.22
N LEU A 63 -1.17 -11.67 -8.12
CA LEU A 63 -0.55 -10.51 -7.49
C LEU A 63 0.84 -10.85 -6.95
N ARG A 64 0.98 -11.98 -6.26
CA ARG A 64 2.27 -12.49 -5.77
C ARG A 64 3.27 -12.68 -6.91
N ASN A 65 2.85 -13.34 -7.99
CA ASN A 65 3.67 -13.53 -9.19
C ASN A 65 4.00 -12.23 -9.92
N SER A 66 3.08 -11.25 -9.94
CA SER A 66 3.37 -9.92 -10.50
C SER A 66 4.44 -9.21 -9.68
N ASN A 67 4.36 -9.29 -8.35
CA ASN A 67 5.32 -8.68 -7.45
C ASN A 67 6.70 -9.35 -7.54
N THR A 68 6.76 -10.68 -7.57
CA THR A 68 8.04 -11.41 -7.77
C THR A 68 8.64 -11.14 -9.14
N LYS A 69 7.83 -11.07 -10.21
CA LYS A 69 8.30 -10.68 -11.55
C LYS A 69 8.88 -9.28 -11.57
N LYS A 70 8.24 -8.31 -10.91
CA LYS A 70 8.77 -6.94 -10.78
C LYS A 70 10.08 -6.92 -10.00
N ALA A 71 10.17 -7.66 -8.89
CA ALA A 71 11.40 -7.77 -8.11
C ALA A 71 12.54 -8.42 -8.92
N MET A 72 12.25 -9.50 -9.66
CA MET A 72 13.22 -10.13 -10.56
C MET A 72 13.65 -9.19 -11.69
N ALA A 73 12.74 -8.40 -12.27
CA ALA A 73 13.09 -7.42 -13.30
C ALA A 73 14.01 -6.31 -12.77
N VAL A 74 13.75 -5.82 -11.55
CA VAL A 74 14.63 -4.84 -10.88
C VAL A 74 16.01 -5.45 -10.63
N MET A 75 16.06 -6.66 -10.06
CA MET A 75 17.32 -7.35 -9.77
C MET A 75 18.11 -7.70 -11.04
N GLN A 76 17.43 -8.11 -12.12
CA GLN A 76 18.05 -8.36 -13.42
C GLN A 76 18.59 -7.07 -14.05
N GLN A 77 17.91 -5.95 -13.85
CA GLN A 77 18.37 -4.65 -14.31
C GLN A 77 19.55 -4.12 -13.47
N GLU A 78 19.57 -4.39 -12.17
CA GLU A 78 20.71 -4.11 -11.29
C GLU A 78 21.95 -4.93 -11.71
N LEU A 79 21.78 -6.21 -12.06
CA LEU A 79 22.84 -7.07 -12.60
C LEU A 79 23.41 -6.55 -13.93
N LEU A 80 22.55 -6.12 -14.86
CA LEU A 80 22.98 -5.52 -16.13
C LEU A 80 23.71 -4.18 -15.94
N ASN A 81 23.27 -3.38 -14.96
CA ASN A 81 23.93 -2.12 -14.60
C ASN A 81 25.26 -2.34 -13.85
N ALA A 82 25.43 -3.47 -13.17
CA ALA A 82 26.68 -3.86 -12.51
C ALA A 82 27.73 -4.41 -13.49
N GLN A 83 27.31 -4.92 -14.66
CA GLN A 83 28.20 -5.40 -15.72
C GLN A 83 28.78 -4.29 -16.63
N GLN A 84 28.36 -3.03 -16.46
CA GLN A 84 28.98 -1.91 -17.18
C GLN A 84 30.16 -1.32 -16.38
N PRO A 85 31.29 -0.99 -17.04
CA PRO A 85 32.45 -0.41 -16.36
C PRO A 85 32.09 0.99 -15.84
N LYS A 86 31.95 1.11 -14.52
CA LYS A 86 31.61 2.35 -13.84
C LYS A 86 32.86 3.23 -13.75
N GLN A 87 32.84 4.38 -14.43
CA GLN A 87 33.74 5.50 -14.11
C GLN A 87 33.43 5.97 -12.67
N ASP A 88 34.47 6.30 -11.90
CA ASP A 88 34.43 6.57 -10.44
C ASP A 88 33.45 7.68 -10.02
N ASP A 89 33.08 8.59 -10.93
CA ASP A 89 32.06 9.63 -10.69
C ASP A 89 30.62 9.10 -10.59
N SER A 90 30.36 7.89 -11.11
CA SER A 90 29.04 7.24 -11.07
C SER A 90 28.73 6.55 -9.75
N SER A 91 29.76 6.12 -9.01
CA SER A 91 29.60 5.42 -7.73
C SER A 91 29.11 6.36 -6.63
N ILE A 92 29.65 7.59 -6.58
CA ILE A 92 29.22 8.62 -5.64
C ILE A 92 27.79 9.08 -5.95
N ARG A 93 27.44 9.25 -7.23
CA ARG A 93 26.07 9.59 -7.66
C ARG A 93 25.06 8.49 -7.33
N GLN A 94 25.40 7.23 -7.56
CA GLN A 94 24.52 6.09 -7.23
C GLN A 94 24.36 5.91 -5.71
N GLY A 95 25.43 6.12 -4.94
CA GLY A 95 25.36 6.15 -3.49
C GLY A 95 24.46 7.27 -2.99
N LEU A 96 24.61 8.48 -3.54
CA LEU A 96 23.75 9.62 -3.21
C LEU A 96 22.29 9.33 -3.55
N GLU A 97 22.01 8.76 -4.73
CA GLU A 97 20.66 8.41 -5.16
C GLU A 97 20.05 7.32 -4.25
N TYR A 98 20.82 6.30 -3.85
CA TYR A 98 20.40 5.29 -2.88
C TYR A 98 20.05 5.89 -1.51
N TRP A 99 20.88 6.79 -0.99
CA TRP A 99 20.63 7.44 0.29
C TRP A 99 19.44 8.40 0.23
N VAL A 100 19.25 9.11 -0.88
CA VAL A 100 18.07 9.93 -1.15
C VAL A 100 16.82 9.05 -1.17
N ASP A 101 16.86 7.91 -1.86
CA ASP A 101 15.72 6.99 -1.95
C ASP A 101 15.39 6.35 -0.60
N LYS A 102 16.42 5.96 0.16
CA LYS A 102 16.29 5.42 1.53
C LYS A 102 15.72 6.48 2.48
N PHE A 103 16.16 7.72 2.38
CA PHE A 103 15.63 8.84 3.14
C PHE A 103 14.14 9.07 2.82
N HIS A 104 13.75 9.10 1.54
CA HIS A 104 12.35 9.24 1.15
C HIS A 104 11.47 8.12 1.67
N ARG A 105 11.94 6.86 1.62
CA ARG A 105 11.21 5.70 2.19
C ARG A 105 11.07 5.79 3.70
N ALA A 106 12.13 6.18 4.40
CA ALA A 106 12.11 6.39 5.84
C ALA A 106 11.16 7.53 6.22
N ASN A 107 11.24 8.65 5.51
CA ASN A 107 10.38 9.82 5.75
C ASN A 107 8.90 9.51 5.49
N LYS A 108 8.60 8.77 4.42
CA LYS A 108 7.24 8.28 4.15
C LYS A 108 6.73 7.33 5.23
N LYS A 109 7.59 6.45 5.75
CA LYS A 109 7.24 5.56 6.86
C LYS A 109 6.95 6.37 8.13
N LEU A 110 7.75 7.40 8.39
CA LEU A 110 7.56 8.33 9.50
C LEU A 110 6.22 9.08 9.40
N GLU A 111 5.89 9.62 8.23
CA GLU A 111 4.60 10.29 7.98
C GLU A 111 3.41 9.34 8.22
N ILE A 112 3.51 8.08 7.77
CA ILE A 112 2.47 7.06 8.01
C ILE A 112 2.34 6.79 9.52
N THR A 113 3.45 6.64 10.24
CA THR A 113 3.42 6.38 11.68
C THR A 113 2.83 7.56 12.45
N GLN A 114 3.20 8.80 12.11
CA GLN A 114 2.64 10.02 12.72
C GLN A 114 1.14 10.16 12.44
N ALA A 115 0.70 9.84 11.22
CA ALA A 115 -0.73 9.82 10.90
C ALA A 115 -1.48 8.75 11.71
N SER A 116 -0.88 7.57 11.89
CA SER A 116 -1.47 6.49 12.70
C SER A 116 -1.55 6.85 14.18
N GLU A 117 -0.53 7.52 14.72
CA GLU A 117 -0.49 8.04 16.08
C GLU A 117 -1.63 9.04 16.32
N SER A 118 -1.81 10.02 15.43
CA SER A 118 -2.92 10.99 15.54
C SER A 118 -4.30 10.33 15.47
N ILE A 119 -4.46 9.27 14.68
CA ILE A 119 -5.72 8.50 14.64
C ILE A 119 -5.93 7.75 15.96
N LEU A 120 -4.87 7.14 16.50
CA LEU A 120 -4.93 6.37 17.73
C LEU A 120 -5.22 7.28 18.94
N GLU A 121 -4.61 8.46 19.01
CA GLU A 121 -4.92 9.49 20.01
C GLU A 121 -6.41 9.88 19.97
N LYS A 122 -6.97 10.13 18.77
CA LYS A 122 -8.41 10.42 18.62
C LYS A 122 -9.31 9.25 18.98
N GLN A 123 -8.84 8.01 18.81
CA GLN A 123 -9.58 6.82 19.25
C GLN A 123 -9.54 6.69 20.76
N ILE A 124 -8.38 6.90 21.39
CA ILE A 124 -8.22 6.92 22.85
C ILE A 124 -9.11 7.99 23.47
N GLN A 125 -9.13 9.21 22.93
CA GLN A 125 -10.01 10.28 23.42
C GLN A 125 -11.49 9.92 23.30
N ARG A 126 -11.90 9.30 22.18
CA ARG A 126 -13.29 8.83 22.00
C ARG A 126 -13.65 7.73 22.97
N LEU A 127 -12.76 6.75 23.18
CA LEU A 127 -12.97 5.66 24.13
C LEU A 127 -13.03 6.20 25.57
N HIS A 128 -12.16 7.15 25.92
CA HIS A 128 -12.18 7.82 27.21
C HIS A 128 -13.51 8.55 27.44
N TYR A 129 -14.01 9.27 26.43
CA TYR A 129 -15.31 9.94 26.51
C TYR A 129 -16.49 8.96 26.66
N VAL A 130 -16.48 7.86 25.91
CA VAL A 130 -17.52 6.82 26.03
C VAL A 130 -17.49 6.18 27.41
N LEU A 131 -16.30 5.80 27.89
CA LEU A 131 -16.11 5.29 29.25
C LEU A 131 -16.58 6.31 30.29
N GLN A 132 -16.33 7.60 30.11
CA GLN A 132 -16.77 8.64 31.04
C GLN A 132 -18.29 8.74 31.11
N ARG A 133 -18.98 8.56 29.98
CA ARG A 133 -20.44 8.55 29.93
C ARG A 133 -21.05 7.31 30.56
N GLU A 134 -20.41 6.16 30.37
CA GLU A 134 -20.81 4.91 31.02
C GLU A 134 -20.58 4.99 32.53
N VAL A 135 -19.44 5.53 32.97
CA VAL A 135 -19.05 5.61 34.37
C VAL A 135 -19.76 6.74 35.13
N GLY A 136 -20.02 7.87 34.45
CA GLY A 136 -20.58 9.08 35.03
C GLY A 136 -19.54 10.20 35.11
N GLU A 137 -19.96 11.44 34.82
CA GLU A 137 -19.07 12.61 34.69
C GLU A 137 -18.27 12.95 35.95
N HIS A 138 -18.66 12.46 37.12
CA HIS A 138 -18.06 12.78 38.42
C HIS A 138 -17.04 11.73 38.91
N ILE A 139 -16.74 10.70 38.12
CA ILE A 139 -15.86 9.59 38.55
C ILE A 139 -14.56 9.61 37.73
N PRO A 140 -13.37 9.64 38.37
CA PRO A 140 -12.09 9.57 37.67
C PRO A 140 -11.90 8.20 36.99
N ILE A 141 -11.83 8.18 35.66
CA ILE A 141 -11.68 6.95 34.87
C ILE A 141 -10.38 6.21 35.20
N ALA A 142 -9.31 6.91 35.57
CA ALA A 142 -8.03 6.31 35.96
C ALA A 142 -8.20 5.28 37.09
N LYS A 143 -8.98 5.61 38.12
CA LYS A 143 -9.25 4.69 39.24
C LYS A 143 -10.07 3.47 38.81
N VAL A 144 -11.02 3.65 37.89
CA VAL A 144 -11.87 2.56 37.38
C VAL A 144 -11.05 1.56 36.55
N ILE A 145 -10.07 2.05 35.79
CA ILE A 145 -9.16 1.19 35.00
C ILE A 145 -8.18 0.45 35.91
N GLU A 146 -7.63 1.11 36.95
CA GLU A 146 -6.70 0.50 37.91
C GLU A 146 -7.37 -0.53 38.82
N GLU A 147 -8.61 -0.27 39.27
CA GLU A 147 -9.33 -1.14 40.22
C GLU A 147 -10.10 -2.28 39.53
N GLY A 148 -10.31 -2.22 38.21
CA GLY A 148 -10.57 -3.32 37.25
C GLY A 148 -11.81 -4.22 37.43
N THR A 149 -12.27 -4.51 38.65
CA THR A 149 -13.15 -5.66 38.93
C THR A 149 -14.37 -5.34 39.79
N GLY A 150 -14.47 -4.14 40.37
CA GLY A 150 -15.55 -3.77 41.31
C GLY A 150 -16.64 -2.86 40.76
N TRP A 151 -16.47 -2.29 39.57
CA TRP A 151 -17.33 -1.21 39.11
C TRP A 151 -18.54 -1.70 38.31
N VAL A 152 -19.73 -1.27 38.74
CA VAL A 152 -21.02 -1.61 38.14
C VAL A 152 -21.48 -0.47 37.24
N GLY A 153 -21.70 -0.79 35.96
CA GLY A 153 -22.23 0.09 34.91
C GLY A 153 -23.33 1.06 35.37
N ARG A 154 -23.34 2.32 34.90
CA ARG A 154 -24.51 3.20 35.06
C ARG A 154 -25.76 2.57 34.45
N SER A 155 -25.62 1.87 33.33
CA SER A 155 -26.68 1.11 32.68
C SER A 155 -27.24 0.01 33.60
N GLU A 156 -26.38 -0.72 34.31
CA GLU A 156 -26.79 -1.74 35.29
C GLU A 156 -27.41 -1.12 36.54
N LEU A 157 -26.84 -0.03 37.06
CA LEU A 157 -27.40 0.73 38.18
C LEU A 157 -28.80 1.28 37.84
N ILE A 158 -28.97 1.85 36.64
CA ILE A 158 -30.28 2.30 36.15
C ILE A 158 -31.25 1.12 36.05
N SER A 159 -30.79 -0.06 35.60
CA SER A 159 -31.65 -1.24 35.48
C SER A 159 -32.10 -1.76 36.84
N LYS A 160 -31.19 -1.79 37.83
CA LYS A 160 -31.51 -2.11 39.23
C LYS A 160 -32.48 -1.11 39.85
N LEU A 161 -32.25 0.19 39.66
CA LEU A 161 -33.14 1.25 40.15
C LEU A 161 -34.51 1.20 39.48
N LYS A 162 -34.58 0.97 38.16
CA LYS A 162 -35.85 0.77 37.45
C LYS A 162 -36.62 -0.43 37.98
N GLY A 163 -35.94 -1.56 38.20
CA GLY A 163 -36.54 -2.74 38.81
C GLY A 163 -37.11 -2.44 40.20
N LYS A 164 -36.36 -1.72 41.04
CA LYS A 164 -36.83 -1.31 42.37
C LYS A 164 -37.99 -0.33 42.32
N VAL A 165 -37.98 0.62 41.39
CA VAL A 165 -39.10 1.53 41.17
C VAL A 165 -40.34 0.77 40.73
N GLU A 166 -40.23 -0.21 39.85
CA GLU A 166 -41.36 -1.02 39.40
C GLU A 166 -41.89 -1.92 40.52
N GLU A 167 -41.01 -2.50 41.33
CA GLU A 167 -41.38 -3.27 42.53
C GLU A 167 -42.11 -2.40 43.56
N LEU A 168 -41.59 -1.20 43.84
CA LEU A 168 -42.23 -0.25 44.76
C LEU A 168 -43.57 0.25 44.19
N ARG A 169 -43.67 0.48 42.88
CA ARG A 169 -44.94 0.81 42.22
C ARG A 169 -45.94 -0.33 42.32
N ALA A 170 -45.50 -1.57 42.15
CA ALA A 170 -46.34 -2.75 42.33
C ALA A 170 -46.81 -2.90 43.79
N GLN A 171 -45.95 -2.63 44.75
CA GLN A 171 -46.30 -2.62 46.18
C GLN A 171 -47.29 -1.50 46.52
N VAL A 172 -47.09 -0.29 45.99
CA VAL A 172 -48.04 0.84 46.16
C VAL A 172 -49.39 0.51 45.52
N LYS A 173 -49.40 -0.12 44.34
CA LYS A 173 -50.62 -0.56 43.66
C LYS A 173 -51.35 -1.68 44.41
N ALA A 174 -50.60 -2.57 45.09
CA ALA A 174 -51.16 -3.61 45.94
C ALA A 174 -51.71 -3.07 47.27
N LEU A 175 -51.16 -1.95 47.76
CA LEU A 175 -51.62 -1.25 48.97
C LEU A 175 -52.74 -0.22 48.69
N GLN A 176 -53.04 0.08 47.42
CA GLN A 176 -54.19 0.88 47.05
C GLN A 176 -55.46 0.03 47.15
N PRO A 177 -56.49 0.43 47.94
CA PRO A 177 -57.78 -0.22 47.90
C PRO A 177 -58.39 -0.10 46.49
N ALA A 178 -59.13 -1.14 46.08
CA ALA A 178 -59.77 -1.23 44.76
C ALA A 178 -60.54 0.07 44.41
N PRO A 179 -60.55 0.50 43.14
CA PRO A 179 -61.22 1.74 42.76
C PRO A 179 -62.72 1.60 43.04
N ILE A 180 -63.21 2.42 43.97
CA ILE A 180 -64.62 2.73 44.08
C ILE A 180 -65.01 3.42 42.76
N GLU A 181 -65.93 2.81 42.02
CA GLU A 181 -66.56 3.40 40.85
C GLU A 181 -67.15 4.76 41.24
N GLY A 182 -66.66 5.81 40.59
CA GLY A 182 -67.23 7.16 40.70
C GLY A 182 -66.15 8.22 40.73
N TYR A 183 -66.20 9.09 39.72
CA TYR A 183 -65.44 10.36 39.60
C TYR A 183 -63.99 10.23 39.14
N ASN A 184 -63.78 10.10 37.83
CA ASN A 184 -62.53 10.51 37.17
C ASN A 184 -62.82 11.15 35.80
N THR A 185 -63.42 12.34 35.80
CA THR A 185 -63.57 13.17 34.59
C THR A 185 -62.44 14.20 34.44
N ILE A 186 -61.46 14.24 35.36
CA ILE A 186 -60.40 15.26 35.38
C ILE A 186 -59.04 14.72 34.89
N GLN A 187 -58.80 13.40 34.93
CA GLN A 187 -57.51 12.81 34.49
C GLN A 187 -57.35 12.63 32.96
N ASN A 188 -58.42 12.82 32.18
CA ASN A 188 -58.36 12.65 30.71
C ASN A 188 -57.77 13.85 29.96
N ASP A 189 -57.76 15.06 30.56
CA ASP A 189 -57.24 16.27 29.88
C ASP A 189 -55.71 16.35 29.88
N GLU A 190 -55.05 15.95 30.97
CA GLU A 190 -53.58 15.85 31.03
C GLU A 190 -53.05 14.77 30.09
N ARG A 191 -53.76 13.64 29.97
CA ARG A 191 -53.35 12.57 29.05
C ARG A 191 -53.48 12.98 27.59
N ARG A 192 -54.56 13.67 27.23
CA ARG A 192 -54.81 14.18 25.88
C ARG A 192 -53.85 15.29 25.48
N THR A 193 -53.45 16.16 26.41
CA THR A 193 -52.43 17.19 26.17
C THR A 193 -51.05 16.58 25.96
N VAL A 194 -50.66 15.57 26.74
CA VAL A 194 -49.40 14.82 26.53
C VAL A 194 -49.38 14.11 25.17
N GLU A 195 -50.50 13.49 24.76
CA GLU A 195 -50.61 12.87 23.44
C GLU A 195 -50.48 13.88 22.28
N ILE A 196 -51.06 15.08 22.41
CA ILE A 196 -50.91 16.16 21.43
C ILE A 196 -49.46 16.64 21.36
N LEU A 197 -48.79 16.81 22.51
CA LEU A 197 -47.37 17.21 22.54
C LEU A 197 -46.46 16.16 21.89
N HIS A 198 -46.67 14.87 22.18
CA HIS A 198 -45.92 13.78 21.53
C HIS A 198 -46.18 13.72 20.02
N ARG A 199 -47.43 13.93 19.58
CA ARG A 199 -47.75 13.99 18.15
C ARG A 199 -47.03 15.15 17.46
N ASN A 200 -47.06 16.34 18.05
CA ASN A 200 -46.37 17.51 17.51
C ASN A 200 -44.83 17.30 17.48
N GLU A 201 -44.27 16.62 18.47
CA GLU A 201 -42.84 16.29 18.50
C GLU A 201 -42.48 15.25 17.42
N LEU A 202 -43.33 14.25 17.19
CA LEU A 202 -43.16 13.30 16.08
C LEU A 202 -43.21 14.02 14.72
N GLU A 203 -44.16 14.93 14.52
CA GLU A 203 -44.27 15.74 13.30
C GLU A 203 -43.05 16.65 13.11
N ARG A 204 -42.53 17.24 14.19
CA ARG A 204 -41.29 18.02 14.18
C ARG A 204 -40.09 17.16 13.78
N MET A 205 -39.94 15.98 14.37
CA MET A 205 -38.88 15.03 14.02
C MET A 205 -39.00 14.50 12.59
N ASP A 206 -40.21 14.28 12.09
CA ASP A 206 -40.46 13.91 10.70
C ASP A 206 -40.09 15.05 9.74
N GLY A 207 -40.46 16.29 10.08
CA GLY A 207 -40.07 17.49 9.32
C GLY A 207 -38.56 17.69 9.27
N GLU A 208 -37.88 17.51 10.41
CA GLU A 208 -36.43 17.60 10.52
C GLU A 208 -35.73 16.51 9.70
N ARG A 209 -36.23 15.26 9.75
CA ARG A 209 -35.72 14.19 8.88
C ARG A 209 -35.88 14.50 7.40
N ARG A 210 -37.04 15.03 6.97
CA ARG A 210 -37.25 15.42 5.57
C ARG A 210 -36.28 16.52 5.14
N LEU A 211 -36.08 17.54 5.96
CA LEU A 211 -35.10 18.59 5.69
C LEU A 211 -33.67 18.05 5.60
N GLN A 212 -33.30 17.09 6.44
CA GLN A 212 -32.00 16.42 6.35
C GLN A 212 -31.85 15.63 5.05
N TYR A 213 -32.90 14.90 4.63
CA TYR A 213 -32.89 14.21 3.34
C TYR A 213 -32.79 15.17 2.16
N ASP A 214 -33.55 16.27 2.16
CA ASP A 214 -33.51 17.26 1.09
C ASP A 214 -32.13 17.93 1.00
N LYS A 215 -31.51 18.24 2.15
CA LYS A 215 -30.11 18.72 2.20
C LYS A 215 -29.15 17.70 1.63
N LEU A 216 -29.25 16.43 2.02
CA LEU A 216 -28.37 15.37 1.53
C LEU A 216 -28.53 15.16 0.02
N ILE A 217 -29.75 15.23 -0.50
CA ILE A 217 -30.04 15.16 -1.94
C ILE A 217 -29.41 16.36 -2.66
N HIS A 218 -29.57 17.56 -2.11
CA HIS A 218 -28.95 18.77 -2.68
C HIS A 218 -27.43 18.67 -2.71
N ASP A 219 -26.80 18.27 -1.60
CA ASP A 219 -25.35 18.08 -1.49
C ASP A 219 -24.85 17.00 -2.45
N PHE A 220 -25.59 15.90 -2.60
CA PHE A 220 -25.25 14.85 -3.55
C PHE A 220 -25.30 15.36 -5.01
N LEU A 221 -26.32 16.14 -5.38
CA LEU A 221 -26.46 16.69 -6.73
C LEU A 221 -25.38 17.73 -7.04
N THR A 222 -25.08 18.62 -6.10
CA THR A 222 -24.02 19.63 -6.25
C THR A 222 -22.64 18.96 -6.33
N LEU A 223 -22.37 17.97 -5.49
CA LEU A 223 -21.13 17.20 -5.53
C LEU A 223 -20.99 16.45 -6.86
N ARG A 224 -22.07 15.82 -7.35
CA ARG A 224 -22.09 15.14 -8.66
C ARG A 224 -21.82 16.11 -9.82
N ALA A 225 -22.40 17.30 -9.78
CA ALA A 225 -22.14 18.34 -10.79
C ALA A 225 -20.68 18.82 -10.76
N SER A 226 -20.14 19.08 -9.57
CA SER A 226 -18.74 19.48 -9.40
C SER A 226 -17.76 18.40 -9.88
N TRP A 227 -18.04 17.13 -9.57
CA TRP A 227 -17.26 15.99 -10.05
C TRP A 227 -17.29 15.89 -11.58
N GLY A 228 -18.47 16.07 -12.20
CA GLY A 228 -18.61 16.10 -13.65
C GLY A 228 -17.79 17.22 -14.30
N MET A 229 -17.73 18.40 -13.68
CA MET A 229 -16.90 19.52 -14.13
C MET A 229 -15.40 19.21 -14.01
N GLN A 230 -14.96 18.65 -12.88
CA GLN A 230 -13.56 18.26 -12.69
C GLN A 230 -13.13 17.16 -13.67
N LYS A 231 -14.01 16.19 -13.95
CA LYS A 231 -13.77 15.15 -14.94
C LYS A 231 -13.55 15.75 -16.34
N LYS A 232 -14.43 16.65 -16.79
CA LYS A 232 -14.27 17.35 -18.08
C LYS A 232 -12.96 18.14 -18.14
N ARG A 233 -12.57 18.80 -17.05
CA ARG A 233 -11.30 19.53 -16.95
C ARG A 233 -10.10 18.57 -17.07
N LEU A 234 -10.16 17.42 -16.39
CA LEU A 234 -9.12 16.39 -16.49
C LEU A 234 -9.01 15.85 -17.91
N ASP A 235 -10.13 15.51 -18.55
CA ASP A 235 -10.16 15.04 -19.94
C ASP A 235 -9.53 16.07 -20.90
N GLY A 236 -9.81 17.36 -20.70
CA GLY A 236 -9.19 18.45 -21.45
C GLY A 236 -7.67 18.57 -21.22
N VAL A 237 -7.20 18.43 -19.99
CA VAL A 237 -5.76 18.43 -19.67
C VAL A 237 -5.07 17.21 -20.28
N ILE A 238 -5.69 16.03 -20.24
CA ILE A 238 -5.15 14.80 -20.86
C ILE A 238 -5.04 14.98 -22.38
N ALA A 239 -6.08 15.53 -23.03
CA ALA A 239 -6.04 15.80 -24.48
C ALA A 239 -4.90 16.76 -24.84
N ARG A 240 -4.75 17.86 -24.09
CA ARG A 240 -3.65 18.81 -24.27
C ARG A 240 -2.28 18.15 -24.05
N ARG A 241 -2.13 17.34 -22.99
CA ARG A 241 -0.89 16.59 -22.71
C ARG A 241 -0.51 15.70 -23.90
N ASN A 242 -1.47 14.96 -24.45
CA ASN A 242 -1.24 14.07 -25.58
C ASN A 242 -0.79 14.82 -26.85
N ILE A 243 -1.37 16.00 -27.11
CA ILE A 243 -0.99 16.86 -28.24
C ILE A 243 0.45 17.37 -28.05
N LEU A 244 0.74 17.94 -26.87
CA LEU A 244 2.08 18.44 -26.54
C LEU A 244 3.14 17.32 -26.59
N GLU A 245 2.82 16.12 -26.11
CA GLU A 245 3.70 14.95 -26.23
C GLU A 245 3.96 14.55 -27.68
N LYS A 246 2.96 14.68 -28.56
CA LYS A 246 3.14 14.43 -30.00
C LYS A 246 4.03 15.49 -30.64
N GLU A 247 3.84 16.76 -30.29
CA GLU A 247 4.66 17.88 -30.78
C GLU A 247 6.11 17.76 -30.32
N ILE A 248 6.36 17.43 -29.05
CA ILE A 248 7.70 17.20 -28.50
C ILE A 248 8.38 16.03 -29.22
N ARG A 249 7.67 14.92 -29.45
CA ARG A 249 8.23 13.79 -30.22
C ARG A 249 8.59 14.21 -31.64
N GLY A 250 7.73 14.99 -32.30
CA GLY A 250 8.01 15.55 -33.62
C GLY A 250 9.24 16.47 -33.64
N ALA A 251 9.38 17.33 -32.64
CA ALA A 251 10.54 18.23 -32.50
C ALA A 251 11.83 17.45 -32.28
N LYS A 252 11.81 16.41 -31.41
CA LYS A 252 12.96 15.52 -31.19
C LYS A 252 13.38 14.79 -32.46
N ALA A 253 12.42 14.27 -33.24
CA ALA A 253 12.70 13.61 -34.50
C ALA A 253 13.36 14.57 -35.51
N LYS A 254 12.87 15.81 -35.63
CA LYS A 254 13.49 16.84 -36.49
C LYS A 254 14.90 17.20 -36.01
N MET A 255 15.11 17.35 -34.71
CA MET A 255 16.43 17.59 -34.13
C MET A 255 17.40 16.45 -34.46
N GLN A 256 16.96 15.20 -34.35
CA GLN A 256 17.78 14.05 -34.69
C GLN A 256 18.24 14.09 -36.16
N ILE A 257 17.34 14.46 -37.08
CA ILE A 257 17.69 14.61 -38.51
C ILE A 257 18.75 15.71 -38.70
N LEU A 258 18.61 16.84 -38.02
CA LEU A 258 19.59 17.93 -38.10
C LEU A 258 20.95 17.52 -37.54
N LEU A 259 20.98 16.77 -36.44
CA LEU A 259 22.21 16.21 -35.89
C LEU A 259 22.89 15.25 -36.87
N THR A 260 22.14 14.31 -37.46
CA THR A 260 22.69 13.41 -38.48
C THR A 260 23.23 14.19 -39.68
N LYS A 261 22.53 15.24 -40.11
CA LYS A 261 23.01 16.11 -41.19
C LYS A 261 24.31 16.82 -40.80
N SER A 262 24.40 17.39 -39.59
CA SER A 262 25.62 18.04 -39.10
C SER A 262 26.80 17.07 -39.10
N ILE A 263 26.60 15.85 -38.62
CA ILE A 263 27.66 14.81 -38.63
C ILE A 263 28.10 14.50 -40.07
N ASN A 264 27.15 14.39 -41.00
CA ASN A 264 27.48 14.16 -42.41
C ASN A 264 28.26 15.35 -43.01
N ASP A 265 27.86 16.59 -42.69
CA ASP A 265 28.55 17.80 -43.13
C ASP A 265 29.97 17.85 -42.53
N ASP A 266 30.17 17.46 -41.26
CA ASP A 266 31.47 17.36 -40.61
C ASP A 266 32.38 16.31 -41.26
N LEU A 267 31.83 15.14 -41.61
CA LEU A 267 32.57 14.10 -42.35
C LEU A 267 33.01 14.59 -43.74
N LEU A 268 32.13 15.30 -44.45
CA LEU A 268 32.45 15.89 -45.74
C LEU A 268 33.56 16.95 -45.61
N ILE A 269 33.48 17.84 -44.61
CA ILE A 269 34.51 18.85 -44.33
C ILE A 269 35.85 18.17 -44.04
N GLN A 270 35.87 17.11 -43.24
CA GLN A 270 37.08 16.36 -42.95
C GLN A 270 37.69 15.74 -44.22
N ALA A 271 36.89 15.09 -45.06
CA ALA A 271 37.35 14.52 -46.32
C ALA A 271 37.97 15.58 -47.25
N LEU A 272 37.27 16.71 -47.44
CA LEU A 272 37.77 17.82 -48.26
C LEU A 272 39.04 18.45 -47.67
N THR A 273 39.15 18.53 -46.34
CA THR A 273 40.34 19.05 -45.66
C THR A 273 41.55 18.16 -45.91
N ILE A 274 41.36 16.83 -45.88
CA ILE A 274 42.40 15.85 -46.18
C ILE A 274 42.84 15.96 -47.65
N GLU A 275 41.89 16.05 -48.59
CA GLU A 275 42.20 16.21 -50.02
C GLU A 275 42.96 17.51 -50.30
N LEU A 276 42.54 18.63 -49.69
CA LEU A 276 43.24 19.91 -49.80
C LEU A 276 44.66 19.83 -49.23
N ALA A 277 44.85 19.13 -48.12
CA ALA A 277 46.19 18.92 -47.55
C ALA A 277 47.08 18.09 -48.50
N ALA A 278 46.54 17.01 -49.07
CA ALA A 278 47.24 16.18 -50.05
C ALA A 278 47.59 16.95 -51.34
N ALA A 279 46.65 17.71 -51.89
CA ALA A 279 46.87 18.54 -53.08
C ALA A 279 47.92 19.64 -52.83
N ARG A 280 47.93 20.25 -51.64
CA ARG A 280 48.97 21.20 -51.24
C ARG A 280 50.34 20.56 -51.10
N GLN A 281 50.43 19.32 -50.63
CA GLN A 281 51.70 18.59 -50.60
C GLN A 281 52.18 18.23 -52.01
N ALA A 282 51.27 17.87 -52.92
CA ALA A 282 51.60 17.56 -54.31
C ALA A 282 52.03 18.80 -55.13
N ASN A 283 51.48 19.99 -54.82
CA ASN A 283 51.74 21.25 -55.53
C ASN A 283 52.67 22.23 -54.79
N GLY A 284 53.17 21.89 -53.60
CA GLY A 284 54.11 22.71 -52.84
C GLY A 284 55.55 22.58 -53.39
N PRO A 285 56.43 23.60 -53.20
CA PRO A 285 57.82 23.52 -53.64
C PRO A 285 58.52 22.32 -52.98
N PRO A 286 59.50 21.69 -53.66
CA PRO A 286 60.17 20.50 -53.16
C PRO A 286 60.77 20.80 -51.78
N TYR A 287 60.33 20.07 -50.76
CA TYR A 287 60.74 20.29 -49.37
C TYR A 287 62.28 20.32 -49.25
N PRO A 288 62.83 21.20 -48.39
CA PRO A 288 64.25 21.24 -48.13
C PRO A 288 64.71 19.98 -47.38
N LYS A 289 65.95 19.57 -47.65
CA LYS A 289 66.62 18.37 -47.13
C LYS A 289 66.46 18.20 -45.60
N PRO A 290 66.40 16.94 -45.11
CA PRO A 290 66.27 16.68 -43.68
C PRO A 290 67.51 17.17 -42.93
N GLY A 291 67.32 17.96 -41.87
CA GLY A 291 68.41 18.53 -41.07
C GLY A 291 68.20 19.93 -40.51
N GLY A 292 67.06 20.59 -40.75
CA GLY A 292 66.78 21.91 -40.19
C GLY A 292 66.44 21.90 -38.69
N PRO A 293 66.75 22.97 -37.93
CA PRO A 293 66.55 23.05 -36.47
C PRO A 293 65.10 22.86 -36.00
N LEU A 294 64.10 23.08 -36.87
CA LEU A 294 62.68 22.81 -36.60
C LEU A 294 62.35 21.31 -36.52
N GLN A 295 63.12 20.47 -37.22
CA GLN A 295 62.91 19.03 -37.26
C GLN A 295 63.43 18.34 -36.00
N LEU A 296 64.51 18.86 -35.40
CA LEU A 296 65.02 18.42 -34.09
C LEU A 296 63.97 18.62 -33.00
N ASP A 297 63.28 19.76 -33.04
CA ASP A 297 62.30 20.15 -32.04
C ASP A 297 60.98 19.34 -32.18
N HIS A 298 60.60 19.01 -33.41
CA HIS A 298 59.51 18.04 -33.68
C HIS A 298 59.89 16.62 -33.26
N HIS A 299 61.11 16.17 -33.55
CA HIS A 299 61.58 14.84 -33.15
C HIS A 299 61.66 14.71 -31.63
N ALA A 300 62.15 15.74 -30.93
CA ALA A 300 62.16 15.79 -29.47
C ALA A 300 60.74 15.74 -28.88
N ARG A 301 59.77 16.47 -29.47
CA ARG A 301 58.36 16.39 -29.07
C ARG A 301 57.77 15.00 -29.29
N CYS A 302 58.04 14.37 -30.43
CA CYS A 302 57.58 13.01 -30.72
C CYS A 302 58.22 11.98 -29.78
N HIS A 303 59.51 12.13 -29.47
CA HIS A 303 60.21 11.25 -28.54
C HIS A 303 59.68 11.39 -27.10
N LYS A 304 59.35 12.62 -26.69
CA LYS A 304 58.72 12.90 -25.39
C LYS A 304 57.31 12.33 -25.31
N LEU A 305 56.53 12.44 -26.40
CA LEU A 305 55.20 11.84 -26.49
C LEU A 305 55.29 10.30 -26.45
N ALA A 306 56.24 9.71 -27.17
CA ALA A 306 56.49 8.27 -27.15
C ALA A 306 56.91 7.78 -25.76
N ALA A 307 57.72 8.55 -25.03
CA ALA A 307 58.08 8.25 -23.64
C ALA A 307 56.85 8.30 -22.73
N SER A 308 56.02 9.35 -22.82
CA SER A 308 54.77 9.42 -22.04
C SER A 308 53.79 8.30 -22.37
N PHE A 309 53.78 7.81 -23.61
CA PHE A 309 52.96 6.69 -24.02
C PHE A 309 53.46 5.36 -23.43
N HIS A 310 54.78 5.15 -23.40
CA HIS A 310 55.37 3.98 -22.73
C HIS A 310 55.12 4.00 -21.23
N GLU A 311 55.21 5.18 -20.60
CA GLU A 311 54.91 5.35 -19.18
C GLU A 311 53.44 5.09 -18.87
N LEU A 312 52.51 5.64 -19.65
CA LEU A 312 51.08 5.36 -19.51
C LEU A 312 50.77 3.87 -19.72
N LYS A 313 51.45 3.22 -20.68
CA LYS A 313 51.31 1.77 -20.91
C LYS A 313 51.81 0.95 -19.72
N SER A 314 52.91 1.38 -19.08
CA SER A 314 53.41 0.75 -17.85
C SER A 314 52.41 0.91 -16.70
N GLN A 315 51.83 2.09 -16.54
CA GLN A 315 50.80 2.35 -15.52
C GLN A 315 49.55 1.50 -15.73
N CYS A 316 49.07 1.36 -16.97
CA CYS A 316 47.94 0.48 -17.28
C CYS A 316 48.25 -0.98 -16.94
N HIS A 317 49.48 -1.45 -17.21
CA HIS A 317 49.88 -2.82 -16.88
C HIS A 317 49.96 -3.06 -15.35
N GLU A 318 50.45 -2.07 -14.60
CA GLU A 318 50.48 -2.12 -13.14
C GLU A 318 49.07 -2.11 -12.53
N GLN A 319 48.16 -1.31 -13.08
CA GLN A 319 46.75 -1.33 -12.73
C GLN A 319 46.10 -2.69 -13.03
N GLU A 320 46.41 -3.29 -14.18
CA GLU A 320 45.93 -4.62 -14.55
C GLU A 320 46.40 -5.70 -13.57
N MET A 321 47.68 -5.67 -13.15
CA MET A 321 48.20 -6.57 -12.11
C MET A 321 47.52 -6.34 -10.76
N THR A 322 47.28 -5.09 -10.38
CA THR A 322 46.58 -4.74 -9.14
C THR A 322 45.15 -5.26 -9.13
N LEU A 323 44.42 -5.07 -10.24
CA LEU A 323 43.07 -5.61 -10.42
C LEU A 323 43.06 -7.13 -10.36
N LYS A 324 44.09 -7.80 -10.91
CA LYS A 324 44.23 -9.25 -10.82
C LYS A 324 44.43 -9.72 -9.38
N CYS A 325 45.34 -9.09 -8.62
CA CYS A 325 45.52 -9.39 -7.20
C CYS A 325 44.25 -9.14 -6.38
N GLN A 326 43.53 -8.05 -6.65
CA GLN A 326 42.23 -7.78 -6.02
C GLN A 326 41.19 -8.86 -6.37
N GLY A 327 41.18 -9.33 -7.63
CA GLY A 327 40.36 -10.45 -8.07
C GLY A 327 40.69 -11.75 -7.33
N GLU A 328 41.99 -12.06 -7.14
CA GLU A 328 42.43 -13.22 -6.36
C GLU A 328 41.99 -13.10 -4.89
N ILE A 329 42.08 -11.92 -4.28
CA ILE A 329 41.58 -11.66 -2.92
C ILE A 329 40.06 -11.91 -2.84
N ILE A 330 39.30 -11.35 -3.79
CA ILE A 330 37.84 -11.55 -3.84
C ILE A 330 37.51 -13.04 -4.01
N GLN A 331 38.25 -13.76 -4.85
CA GLN A 331 38.07 -15.20 -5.02
C GLN A 331 38.34 -15.95 -3.71
N THR A 332 39.41 -15.63 -2.97
CA THR A 332 39.66 -16.25 -1.66
C THR A 332 38.54 -15.95 -0.64
N PHE A 333 37.95 -14.75 -0.68
CA PHE A 333 36.79 -14.42 0.15
C PHE A 333 35.54 -15.19 -0.26
N GLN A 334 35.31 -15.39 -1.56
CA GLN A 334 34.20 -16.20 -2.05
C GLN A 334 34.37 -17.66 -1.66
N ASP A 335 35.57 -18.22 -1.86
CA ASP A 335 35.88 -19.60 -1.51
C ASP A 335 35.76 -19.87 0.00
N THR A 336 36.10 -18.89 0.85
CA THR A 336 35.93 -18.99 2.32
C THR A 336 34.48 -18.84 2.79
N VAL A 337 33.64 -18.14 2.03
CA VAL A 337 32.19 -18.04 2.29
C VAL A 337 31.45 -19.28 1.78
N GLU A 338 31.95 -19.92 0.72
CA GLU A 338 31.36 -21.12 0.12
C GLU A 338 31.87 -22.44 0.73
N ASP A 339 32.95 -22.43 1.54
CA ASP A 339 33.46 -23.60 2.24
C ASP A 339 32.47 -24.08 3.34
N PRO A 340 31.79 -25.23 3.17
CA PRO A 340 30.80 -25.73 4.12
C PRO A 340 31.40 -26.22 5.44
N SER A 341 32.73 -26.27 5.55
CA SER A 341 33.43 -26.70 6.76
C SER A 341 33.82 -25.53 7.69
N CYS A 342 33.77 -24.30 7.20
CA CYS A 342 34.02 -23.12 8.01
C CYS A 342 32.75 -22.77 8.79
N GLY A 343 32.70 -23.24 10.04
CA GLY A 343 31.60 -22.95 10.97
C GLY A 343 31.26 -21.47 10.97
N ASP A 344 30.01 -21.20 10.62
CA ASP A 344 29.41 -19.90 10.38
C ASP A 344 29.48 -19.03 11.65
N TRP A 345 30.59 -18.31 11.82
CA TRP A 345 30.88 -17.48 12.99
C TRP A 345 29.88 -16.32 13.12
N CYS A 346 29.26 -15.92 12.01
CA CYS A 346 28.30 -14.84 11.95
C CYS A 346 26.88 -15.28 12.38
N THR A 347 26.50 -16.55 12.19
CA THR A 347 25.19 -17.06 12.64
C THR A 347 25.23 -17.71 14.03
N SER A 348 26.38 -18.20 14.50
CA SER A 348 26.48 -18.75 15.87
C SER A 348 26.22 -17.70 16.96
N ALA A 349 26.66 -16.45 16.76
CA ALA A 349 26.42 -15.38 17.74
C ALA A 349 24.94 -14.97 17.85
N LEU A 350 24.19 -15.03 16.74
CA LEU A 350 22.77 -14.65 16.70
C LEU A 350 21.83 -15.79 17.13
N TYR A 351 22.27 -17.05 17.01
CA TYR A 351 21.49 -18.20 17.50
C TYR A 351 21.60 -18.41 19.01
N GLN A 352 22.66 -17.90 19.66
CA GLN A 352 22.89 -18.12 21.09
C GLN A 352 22.08 -17.19 22.00
N GLU A 353 21.61 -16.04 21.49
CA GLU A 353 20.72 -15.11 22.24
C GLU A 353 19.25 -15.51 22.22
N SER A 354 18.81 -16.36 21.28
CA SER A 354 17.40 -16.74 21.13
C SER A 354 16.98 -18.01 21.91
N HIS A 355 17.92 -18.64 22.62
CA HIS A 355 17.67 -19.84 23.44
C HIS A 355 18.18 -19.70 24.88
N GLN A 356 17.91 -18.56 25.54
CA GLN A 356 17.79 -18.57 27.00
C GLN A 356 16.37 -18.97 27.39
N SER A 357 16.30 -20.18 27.93
CA SER A 357 15.13 -20.95 28.29
C SER A 357 14.15 -20.21 29.20
N GLU A 358 12.86 -20.32 28.87
CA GLU A 358 11.73 -20.13 29.77
C GLU A 358 11.96 -20.86 31.10
N THR A 359 12.16 -20.11 32.18
CA THR A 359 12.07 -20.65 33.55
C THR A 359 10.61 -20.96 33.85
N LYS A 360 10.28 -22.25 33.82
CA LYS A 360 9.06 -22.82 34.39
C LYS A 360 8.93 -22.43 35.85
N PHE A 361 7.83 -21.75 36.17
CA PHE A 361 7.37 -21.55 37.54
C PHE A 361 6.90 -22.89 38.13
N ALA A 362 7.53 -23.32 39.22
CA ALA A 362 7.04 -24.35 40.13
C ALA A 362 6.89 -23.69 41.53
N PRO A 363 5.94 -24.16 42.35
CA PRO A 363 5.40 -23.38 43.47
C PRO A 363 6.35 -23.38 44.67
N GLU A 364 6.55 -22.21 45.28
CA GLU A 364 7.36 -22.03 46.48
C GLU A 364 6.45 -22.08 47.72
N GLU A 365 6.57 -23.18 48.48
CA GLU A 365 6.15 -23.26 49.88
C GLU A 365 7.16 -22.52 50.78
N ASP A 366 6.61 -21.79 51.75
CA ASP A 366 7.16 -21.41 53.06
C ASP A 366 8.63 -20.95 53.14
N ARG A 367 8.83 -19.63 53.25
CA ARG A 367 9.96 -19.04 53.98
C ARG A 367 9.52 -17.93 54.94
N ASP A 368 9.93 -18.13 56.18
CA ASP A 368 9.77 -17.27 57.35
C ASP A 368 10.27 -15.82 57.13
N PRO A 369 9.57 -14.81 57.66
CA PRO A 369 9.97 -13.42 57.59
C PRO A 369 10.80 -13.05 58.82
N ASN A 370 12.07 -13.44 58.88
CA ASN A 370 13.07 -12.87 59.80
C ASN A 370 14.48 -13.32 59.38
N ASP A 371 15.07 -12.64 58.38
CA ASP A 371 16.53 -12.60 58.24
C ASP A 371 16.93 -11.23 57.69
N ASP A 372 17.49 -10.42 58.59
CA ASP A 372 18.03 -9.09 58.36
C ASP A 372 19.53 -9.25 58.05
N GLY A 373 19.92 -8.95 56.82
CA GLY A 373 21.23 -9.26 56.28
C GLY A 373 21.70 -8.26 55.23
N THR A 374 21.93 -7.02 55.67
CA THR A 374 22.72 -5.97 55.02
C THR A 374 23.92 -6.48 54.20
N LYS A 375 23.92 -6.27 52.88
CA LYS A 375 25.11 -6.03 52.03
C LYS A 375 24.75 -5.20 50.78
N ASP A 376 25.25 -3.97 50.72
CA ASP A 376 25.23 -3.10 49.54
C ASP A 376 26.06 -3.70 48.37
N PRO A 377 25.67 -3.47 47.11
CA PRO A 377 26.57 -3.56 45.97
C PRO A 377 27.06 -2.17 45.51
N PRO A 378 28.29 -2.06 44.97
CA PRO A 378 29.01 -0.80 44.84
C PRO A 378 28.67 -0.03 43.55
N TYR A 379 28.71 1.29 43.68
CA TYR A 379 28.85 2.26 42.59
C TYR A 379 30.03 1.92 41.68
N PHE A 380 29.76 1.66 40.39
CA PHE A 380 30.79 1.70 39.34
C PHE A 380 30.15 2.05 37.98
N LEU A 381 29.65 3.28 37.85
CA LEU A 381 29.25 3.88 36.57
C LEU A 381 29.66 5.37 36.52
N GLU A 382 30.94 5.64 36.82
CA GLU A 382 31.61 6.91 36.56
C GLU A 382 33.02 6.63 36.02
N ALA A 383 33.10 6.07 34.82
CA ALA A 383 34.35 5.98 34.05
C ALA A 383 34.05 5.60 32.60
N LEU A 384 33.48 6.51 31.80
CA LEU A 384 33.50 6.45 30.32
C LEU A 384 33.03 7.78 29.72
N LEU A 385 33.59 8.90 30.21
CA LEU A 385 33.32 10.23 29.66
C LEU A 385 34.57 11.11 29.51
N GLU A 386 35.73 10.48 29.30
CA GLU A 386 36.96 11.16 28.86
C GLU A 386 37.68 10.31 27.82
N GLN A 387 37.24 10.42 26.56
CA GLN A 387 38.06 10.07 25.39
C GLN A 387 37.51 10.77 24.14
N PHE A 388 37.42 12.10 24.23
CA PHE A 388 37.44 13.00 23.08
C PHE A 388 38.00 14.34 23.56
N ASP A 389 39.33 14.46 23.44
CA ASP A 389 40.04 15.71 23.14
C ASP A 389 41.20 15.37 22.21
#